data_AF-A0A955GVI0-F1
#
_entry.id   AF-A0A955GVI0-F1
#
_cell.length_a   1.000
_cell.length_b   1.000
_cell.length_c   1.000
_cell.angle_alpha   90.00
_cell.angle_beta   90.00
_cell.angle_gamma   90.00
#
_symmetry.space_group_name_H-M   'P 1'
#
loop_
_entity.id
_entity.type
_entity.pdbx_description
1 polymer ?
#
loop_
_entity_poly.entity_id
_entity_poly.type
_entity_poly.pdbx_seq_one_letter_code
_entity_poly.pdbx_strand_id
1 'polypeptide(L)'
;SFLAYLQTVLQGLKALEIEERAQDIIKNVEKLSGHIARYEEFYQKLGNTLATTVNHYNSGYKELNKIDKDVTRITGETIGVDVLTLDKPQKDDI
;
A
#
# COMPACT_ATOMS: atom_id res chain seq x y z
N SER A 1 -38.36 -44.66 19.81
CA SER A 1 -38.92 -43.36 19.37
C SER A 1 -38.40 -42.15 20.16
N PHE A 2 -38.37 -42.17 21.51
CA PHE A 2 -37.87 -41.04 22.31
C PHE A 2 -36.39 -40.71 22.12
N LEU A 3 -35.52 -41.73 22.03
CA LEU A 3 -34.09 -41.55 21.81
C LEU A 3 -33.77 -40.77 20.51
N ALA A 4 -34.48 -41.09 19.41
CA ALA A 4 -34.29 -40.41 18.14
C ALA A 4 -34.69 -38.93 18.22
N TYR A 5 -35.79 -38.61 18.93
CA TYR A 5 -36.21 -37.23 19.16
C TYR A 5 -35.16 -36.46 19.97
N LEU A 6 -34.69 -37.01 21.09
CA LEU A 6 -33.63 -36.40 21.90
C LEU A 6 -32.36 -36.16 21.08
N GLN A 7 -32.02 -37.10 20.19
CA GLN A 7 -30.86 -36.98 19.32
C GLN A 7 -31.02 -35.88 18.27
N THR A 8 -32.21 -35.72 17.68
CA THR A 8 -32.51 -34.58 16.79
C THR A 8 -32.46 -33.25 17.53
N VAL A 9 -32.96 -33.19 18.78
CA VAL A 9 -32.86 -31.97 19.61
C VAL A 9 -31.41 -31.61 19.89
N LEU A 10 -30.57 -32.59 20.27
CA LEU A 10 -29.14 -32.36 20.50
C LEU A 10 -28.40 -31.92 19.22
N GLN A 11 -28.77 -32.46 18.06
CA GLN A 11 -28.23 -32.01 16.78
C GLN A 11 -28.65 -30.57 16.45
N GLY A 12 -29.91 -30.21 16.72
CA GLY A 12 -30.40 -28.84 16.56
C GLY A 12 -29.66 -27.85 17.45
N LEU A 13 -29.43 -28.19 18.72
CA LEU A 13 -28.65 -27.35 19.64
C LEU A 13 -27.20 -27.14 19.16
N LYS A 14 -26.55 -28.20 18.66
CA LYS A 14 -25.21 -28.08 18.06
C LYS A 14 -25.19 -27.23 16.79
N ALA A 15 -26.22 -27.34 15.96
CA ALA A 15 -26.34 -26.53 14.75
C ALA A 15 -26.47 -25.03 15.08
N LEU A 16 -27.23 -24.69 16.13
CA LEU A 16 -27.36 -23.31 16.61
C LEU A 16 -26.02 -22.73 17.10
N GLU A 17 -25.23 -23.52 17.84
CA GLU A 17 -23.89 -23.10 18.29
C GLU A 17 -22.93 -22.89 17.10
N ILE A 18 -23.01 -23.73 16.07
CA ILE A 18 -22.22 -23.58 14.85
C ILE A 18 -22.62 -22.31 14.09
N GLU A 19 -23.92 -22.03 13.99
CA GLU A 19 -24.44 -20.82 13.33
C GLU A 19 -23.92 -19.55 14.02
N GLU A 20 -23.99 -19.49 15.34
CA GLU A 20 -23.49 -18.34 16.12
C GLU A 20 -22.00 -18.10 15.86
N ARG A 21 -21.18 -19.16 15.90
CA ARG A 21 -19.74 -19.06 15.58
C ARG A 21 -19.50 -18.63 14.14
N ALA A 22 -20.29 -19.10 13.19
CA ALA A 22 -20.17 -18.70 11.79
C ALA A 22 -20.46 -17.21 11.61
N GLN A 23 -21.45 -16.66 12.30
CA GLN A 23 -21.74 -15.22 12.28
C GLN A 23 -20.55 -14.39 12.81
N ASP A 24 -19.88 -14.85 13.86
CA ASP A 24 -18.71 -14.16 14.40
C ASP A 24 -17.49 -14.25 13.48
N ILE A 25 -17.30 -15.38 12.79
CA ILE A 25 -16.28 -15.50 11.74
C ILE A 25 -16.52 -14.46 10.63
N ILE A 26 -17.77 -14.34 10.16
CA ILE A 26 -18.14 -13.37 9.12
C ILE A 26 -17.80 -11.94 9.57
N LYS A 27 -18.24 -11.53 10.77
CA LYS A 27 -17.94 -10.19 11.32
C LYS A 27 -16.43 -9.93 11.39
N ASN A 28 -15.64 -10.93 11.75
CA ASN A 28 -14.19 -10.77 11.84
C ASN A 28 -13.53 -10.69 10.46
N VAL A 29 -14.02 -11.44 9.47
CA VAL A 29 -13.58 -11.34 8.07
C VAL A 29 -13.92 -9.96 7.50
N GLU A 30 -15.10 -9.42 7.78
CA GLU A 30 -15.48 -8.06 7.37
C GLU A 30 -14.55 -6.99 7.97
N LYS A 31 -14.24 -7.10 9.27
CA LYS A 31 -13.27 -6.20 9.92
C LYS A 31 -11.89 -6.31 9.29
N LEU A 32 -11.43 -7.53 9.00
CA LEU A 32 -10.14 -7.77 8.34
C LEU A 32 -10.11 -7.14 6.94
N SER A 33 -11.16 -7.33 6.15
CA SER A 33 -11.32 -6.69 4.84
C SER A 33 -11.22 -5.16 4.95
N GLY A 34 -11.92 -4.58 5.94
CA GLY A 34 -11.82 -3.14 6.23
C GLY A 34 -10.42 -2.67 6.61
N HIS A 35 -9.65 -3.47 7.35
CA HIS A 35 -8.25 -3.15 7.66
C HIS A 35 -7.38 -3.17 6.40
N ILE A 36 -7.50 -4.20 5.57
CA ILE A 36 -6.73 -4.33 4.31
C ILE A 36 -6.98 -3.12 3.42
N ALA A 37 -8.25 -2.74 3.22
CA ALA A 37 -8.60 -1.59 2.39
C ALA A 37 -7.97 -0.27 2.88
N ARG A 38 -7.93 -0.04 4.20
CA ARG A 38 -7.31 1.17 4.79
C ARG A 38 -5.80 1.18 4.60
N TYR A 39 -5.15 0.03 4.75
CA TYR A 39 -3.71 -0.08 4.51
C TYR A 39 -3.37 0.15 3.04
N GLU A 40 -4.16 -0.41 2.13
CA GLU A 40 -4.01 -0.18 0.69
C GLU A 40 -4.11 1.32 0.36
N GLU A 41 -5.15 2.01 0.85
CA GLU A 41 -5.30 3.45 0.66
C GLU A 41 -4.10 4.25 1.24
N PHE A 42 -3.60 3.85 2.41
CA PHE A 42 -2.42 4.46 3.02
C PHE A 42 -1.18 4.29 2.13
N TYR A 43 -0.92 3.08 1.62
CA TYR A 43 0.24 2.82 0.76
C TYR A 43 0.13 3.50 -0.61
N GLN A 44 -1.09 3.63 -1.17
CA GLN A 44 -1.31 4.42 -2.37
C GLN A 44 -0.96 5.90 -2.18
N LYS A 45 -1.40 6.50 -1.07
CA LYS A 45 -1.05 7.87 -0.70
C LYS A 45 0.46 8.03 -0.49
N LEU A 46 1.09 7.09 0.22
CA LEU A 46 2.53 7.07 0.44
C LEU A 46 3.31 7.00 -0.89
N GLY A 47 2.89 6.14 -1.81
CA GLY A 47 3.47 6.03 -3.15
C GLY A 47 3.39 7.33 -3.94
N ASN A 48 2.27 8.07 -3.85
CA ASN A 48 2.11 9.38 -4.49
C ASN A 48 3.07 10.43 -3.90
N THR A 49 3.23 10.45 -2.57
CA THR A 49 4.18 11.35 -1.90
C THR A 49 5.61 11.01 -2.29
N LEU A 50 5.99 9.73 -2.31
CA LEU A 50 7.32 9.29 -2.75
C LEU A 50 7.60 9.68 -4.20
N ALA A 51 6.64 9.50 -5.10
CA ALA A 51 6.77 9.95 -6.49
C ALA A 51 7.01 11.46 -6.59
N THR A 52 6.37 12.25 -5.71
CA THR A 52 6.56 13.70 -5.64
C THR A 52 7.95 14.07 -5.12
N THR A 53 8.44 13.39 -4.07
CA THR A 53 9.81 13.56 -3.57
C THR A 53 10.86 13.21 -4.63
N VAL A 54 10.68 12.10 -5.36
CA VAL A 54 11.54 11.70 -6.48
C VAL A 54 11.54 12.76 -7.59
N ASN A 55 10.36 13.32 -7.92
CA ASN A 55 10.28 14.43 -8.88
C ASN A 55 11.10 15.65 -8.45
N HIS A 56 10.97 16.05 -7.18
CA HIS A 56 11.73 17.17 -6.64
C HIS A 56 13.23 16.91 -6.66
N TYR A 57 13.68 15.70 -6.27
CA TYR A 57 15.07 15.30 -6.34
C TYR A 57 15.62 15.41 -7.77
N ASN A 58 14.95 14.77 -8.73
CA ASN A 58 15.36 14.75 -10.14
C ASN A 58 15.36 16.15 -10.77
N SER A 59 14.39 16.99 -10.40
CA SER A 59 14.31 18.36 -10.92
C SER A 59 15.41 19.24 -10.33
N GLY A 60 15.66 19.14 -9.02
CA GLY A 60 16.74 19.86 -8.35
C GLY A 60 18.11 19.51 -8.93
N TYR A 61 18.37 18.22 -9.20
CA TYR A 61 19.61 17.77 -9.84
C TYR A 61 19.76 18.30 -11.27
N LYS A 62 18.67 18.40 -12.03
CA LYS A 62 18.69 19.04 -13.36
C LYS A 62 18.99 20.53 -13.29
N GLU A 63 18.45 21.25 -12.31
CA GLU A 63 18.76 22.67 -12.10
C GLU A 63 20.24 22.84 -11.69
N LEU A 64 20.77 21.97 -10.84
CA LEU A 64 22.19 21.98 -10.47
C LEU A 64 23.10 21.81 -11.68
N ASN A 65 22.75 20.96 -12.63
CA ASN A 65 23.50 20.81 -13.89
C ASN A 65 23.49 22.10 -14.74
N LYS A 66 22.45 22.94 -14.65
CA LYS A 66 22.47 24.24 -15.34
C LYS A 66 23.50 25.18 -14.72
N ILE A 67 23.70 25.10 -13.41
CA ILE A 67 24.74 25.88 -12.72
C ILE A 67 26.13 25.50 -13.25
N ASP A 68 26.41 24.22 -13.52
CA ASP A 68 27.69 23.81 -14.12
C ASP A 68 27.96 24.49 -15.47
N LYS A 69 26.92 24.63 -16.31
CA LYS A 69 27.01 25.38 -17.58
C LYS A 69 27.29 26.87 -17.35
N ASP A 70 26.63 27.45 -16.36
CA ASP A 70 26.81 28.87 -16.03
C ASP A 70 28.20 29.14 -15.48
N VAL A 71 28.72 28.25 -14.63
CA VAL A 71 30.09 28.33 -14.12
C VAL A 71 31.09 28.17 -15.25
N THR A 72 30.94 27.15 -16.11
CA THR A 72 31.81 26.94 -17.28
C THR A 72 31.87 28.19 -18.17
N ARG A 73 30.75 28.88 -18.36
CA ARG A 73 30.69 30.11 -19.15
C ARG A 73 31.41 31.30 -18.49
N ILE A 74 31.54 31.31 -17.16
CA ILE A 74 32.19 32.38 -16.40
C ILE A 74 33.69 32.10 -16.23
N THR A 75 34.05 30.88 -15.85
CA THR A 75 35.42 30.51 -15.48
C THR A 75 36.21 29.87 -16.62
N GLY A 76 35.53 29.40 -17.67
CA GLY A 76 36.12 28.61 -18.75
C GLY A 76 36.43 27.17 -18.36
N GLU A 77 36.18 26.78 -17.11
CA GLU A 77 36.44 25.44 -16.57
C GLU A 77 35.14 24.72 -16.25
N THR A 78 35.01 23.47 -16.69
CA THR A 78 33.85 22.62 -16.41
C THR A 78 34.07 21.85 -15.11
N ILE A 79 33.11 21.93 -14.18
CA ILE A 79 33.21 21.27 -12.87
C ILE A 79 32.67 19.84 -12.95
N GLY A 80 31.79 19.55 -13.91
CA GLY A 80 31.36 18.19 -14.24
C GLY A 80 30.46 17.62 -13.14
N VAL A 81 29.23 18.12 -13.07
CA VAL A 81 28.24 17.60 -12.12
C VAL A 81 27.61 16.33 -12.69
N ASP A 82 27.88 15.18 -12.06
CA ASP A 82 27.23 13.92 -12.42
C ASP A 82 25.76 13.93 -12.00
N VAL A 83 24.86 14.01 -12.98
CA VAL A 83 23.42 14.07 -12.73
C VAL A 83 22.89 12.69 -12.38
N LEU A 84 22.57 12.49 -11.10
CA LEU A 84 21.90 11.29 -10.64
C LEU A 84 20.38 11.45 -10.78
N THR A 85 19.73 10.43 -11.35
CA THR A 85 18.28 10.34 -11.43
C THR A 85 17.78 9.14 -10.65
N LEU A 86 16.70 9.33 -9.89
CA LEU A 86 15.99 8.27 -9.20
C LEU A 86 14.76 7.85 -10.00
N ASP A 87 14.53 6.54 -10.05
CA ASP A 87 13.30 5.99 -10.60
C ASP A 87 12.13 6.24 -9.64
N LYS A 88 10.96 6.46 -10.24
CA LYS A 88 9.72 6.65 -9.48
C LYS A 88 9.21 5.31 -8.96
N PRO A 89 8.44 5.30 -7.86
CA PRO A 89 7.70 4.11 -7.46
C PRO A 89 6.85 3.62 -8.64
N GLN A 90 7.03 2.36 -9.03
CA GLN A 90 6.17 1.72 -10.02
C GLN A 90 4.85 1.40 -9.33
N LYS A 91 3.74 1.79 -9.97
CA LYS A 91 2.43 1.26 -9.64
C LYS A 91 2.27 0.05 -10.53
N ASP A 92 2.15 -1.13 -9.94
CA ASP A 92 1.66 -2.28 -10.69
C ASP A 92 0.18 -2.00 -10.99
N ASP A 93 -0.14 -1.80 -12.27
CA ASP A 93 -1.52 -1.74 -12.74
C ASP A 93 -2.09 -3.18 -12.65
N ILE A 94 -2.61 -3.56 -11.48
CA ILE A 94 -3.36 -4.82 -11.27
C ILE A 94 -4.85 -4.54 -11.39
#